data_AF-A0A8H5BAL9-F1
#
_entry.id   AF-A0A8H5BAL9-F1
#
_cell.length_a   1.000
_cell.length_b   1.000
_cell.length_c   1.000
_cell.angle_alpha   90.00
_cell.angle_beta   90.00
_cell.angle_gamma   90.00
#
_symmetry.space_group_name_H-M   'P 1'
#
loop_
_entity.id
_entity.type
_entity.pdbx_description
1 polymer ?
#
loop_
_entity_poly.entity_id
_entity_poly.type
_entity_poly.pdbx_seq_one_letter_code
_entity_poly.pdbx_strand_id
1 'polypeptide(L)'
;MSDEKNNSSGGDHSLGGEQETAIRHLIFWRNGFQIEDGELRRYDDPEQASVLAEINEGRASPTVLNVQPGQHVELRVTKRTTEDYVPPKEQ
;
A
#
# COMPACT_ATOMS: atom_id res chain seq x y z
N MET A 1 42.08 24.11 34.71
CA MET A 1 40.90 23.32 35.14
C MET A 1 39.84 23.53 34.09
N SER A 2 39.65 22.51 33.25
CA SER A 2 38.68 22.48 32.17
C SER A 2 37.44 21.77 32.71
N ASP A 3 36.57 22.50 33.40
CA ASP A 3 35.32 21.94 33.87
C ASP A 3 34.30 21.98 32.73
N GLU A 4 34.37 20.91 31.94
CA GLU A 4 33.28 20.15 31.34
C GLU A 4 31.88 20.71 31.65
N LYS A 5 31.39 21.62 30.80
CA LYS A 5 29.97 21.98 30.79
C LYS A 5 29.19 20.93 30.01
N ASN A 6 28.76 19.92 30.77
CA ASN A 6 27.38 19.44 30.84
C ASN A 6 26.42 20.07 29.81
N ASN A 7 25.95 19.28 28.86
CA ASN A 7 24.63 18.66 28.93
C ASN A 7 24.27 18.18 27.51
N SER A 8 24.35 16.87 27.30
CA SER A 8 23.83 16.20 26.11
C SER A 8 22.36 16.53 25.96
N SER A 9 22.09 17.56 25.17
CA SER A 9 20.74 18.04 24.90
C SER A 9 20.16 17.21 23.77
N GLY A 10 19.09 16.50 24.10
CA GLY A 10 18.10 16.05 23.12
C GLY A 10 18.49 14.80 22.35
N GLY A 11 18.53 13.66 23.05
CA GLY A 11 18.02 12.44 22.44
C GLY A 11 16.50 12.59 22.23
N ASP A 12 16.10 13.37 21.24
CA ASP A 12 14.71 13.64 20.88
C ASP A 12 14.55 13.49 19.36
N HIS A 13 14.55 12.26 18.87
CA HIS A 13 13.93 11.90 17.58
C HIS A 13 13.35 10.46 17.60
N SER A 14 13.15 9.87 18.79
CA SER A 14 12.69 8.49 18.94
C SER A 14 11.21 8.42 19.28
N LEU A 15 10.36 8.98 18.43
CA LEU A 15 9.01 8.49 18.17
C LEU A 15 8.76 8.67 16.67
N GLY A 16 9.14 7.63 15.92
CA GLY A 16 8.98 7.53 14.47
C GLY A 16 7.57 7.89 14.06
N GLY A 17 7.49 8.63 12.95
CA GLY A 17 6.32 9.36 12.52
C GLY A 17 5.01 8.57 12.60
N GLU A 18 4.00 9.25 13.11
CA GLU A 18 2.58 9.02 12.87
C GLU A 18 2.25 9.25 11.36
N GLN A 19 3.11 8.77 10.45
CA GLN A 19 2.91 8.83 9.02
C GLN A 19 1.67 8.00 8.73
N GLU A 20 0.56 8.68 8.44
CA GLU A 20 -0.73 8.09 8.13
C GLU A 20 -0.53 6.87 7.21
N THR A 21 -0.73 5.67 7.75
CA THR A 21 -0.56 4.45 6.97
C THR A 21 -1.66 4.43 5.91
N ALA A 22 -1.29 4.38 4.65
CA ALA A 22 -2.26 4.28 3.57
C ALA A 22 -2.85 2.87 3.59
N ILE A 23 -4.13 2.76 3.89
CA ILE A 23 -4.85 1.47 3.84
C ILE A 23 -5.41 1.32 2.44
N ARG A 24 -5.07 0.21 1.76
CA ARG A 24 -5.55 -0.10 0.42
C ARG A 24 -6.26 -1.45 0.40
N HIS A 25 -7.48 -1.47 -0.10
CA HIS A 25 -8.29 -2.67 -0.25
C HIS A 25 -8.02 -3.28 -1.62
N LEU A 26 -7.75 -4.57 -1.63
CA LEU A 26 -7.51 -5.31 -2.85
C LEU A 26 -8.47 -6.49 -2.91
N ILE A 27 -9.37 -6.49 -3.90
CA ILE A 27 -10.41 -7.51 -4.03
C ILE A 27 -10.06 -8.39 -5.22
N PHE A 28 -9.73 -9.65 -4.97
CA PHE A 28 -9.54 -10.64 -6.01
C PHE A 28 -10.89 -11.16 -6.49
N TRP A 29 -11.21 -10.92 -7.74
CA TRP A 29 -12.38 -11.45 -8.43
C TRP A 29 -12.00 -12.64 -9.30
N ARG A 30 -12.99 -13.33 -9.85
CA ARG A 30 -12.77 -14.46 -10.76
C ARG A 30 -12.08 -14.02 -12.05
N ASN A 31 -12.45 -12.86 -12.56
CA ASN A 31 -12.01 -12.29 -13.84
C ASN A 31 -10.79 -11.35 -13.73
N GLY A 32 -10.34 -11.02 -12.51
CA GLY A 32 -9.23 -10.09 -12.28
C GLY A 32 -9.16 -9.70 -10.80
N PHE A 33 -8.44 -8.63 -10.48
CA PHE A 33 -8.42 -8.04 -9.15
C PHE A 33 -8.73 -6.55 -9.24
N GLN A 34 -9.38 -6.02 -8.22
CA GLN A 34 -9.70 -4.61 -8.09
C GLN A 34 -8.87 -4.02 -6.94
N ILE A 35 -8.41 -2.78 -7.12
CA ILE A 35 -7.72 -2.03 -6.08
C ILE A 35 -8.59 -0.83 -5.71
N GLU A 36 -8.90 -0.68 -4.42
CA GLU A 36 -9.75 0.38 -3.88
C GLU A 36 -11.08 0.45 -4.65
N ASP A 37 -11.43 1.62 -5.16
CA ASP A 37 -12.58 1.88 -6.04
C ASP A 37 -12.15 2.02 -7.52
N GLY A 38 -11.00 1.46 -7.86
CA GLY A 38 -10.46 1.47 -9.23
C GLY A 38 -11.12 0.47 -10.17
N GLU A 39 -10.62 0.43 -11.39
CA GLU A 39 -11.05 -0.52 -12.41
C GLU A 39 -10.54 -1.95 -12.10
N LEU A 40 -11.22 -2.95 -12.68
CA LEU A 40 -10.77 -4.33 -12.60
C LEU A 40 -9.52 -4.55 -13.44
N ARG A 41 -8.45 -4.95 -12.78
CA ARG A 41 -7.16 -5.27 -13.37
C ARG A 41 -7.12 -6.76 -13.65
N ARG A 42 -7.08 -7.14 -14.93
CA ARG A 42 -7.11 -8.55 -15.36
C ARG A 42 -5.78 -9.22 -15.11
N TYR A 43 -5.80 -10.50 -14.76
CA TYR A 43 -4.57 -11.29 -14.56
C TYR A 43 -3.77 -11.52 -15.86
N ASP A 44 -4.42 -11.36 -17.01
CA ASP A 44 -3.82 -11.58 -18.33
C ASP A 44 -2.91 -10.42 -18.77
N ASP A 45 -3.04 -9.27 -18.12
CA ASP A 45 -2.26 -8.09 -18.45
C ASP A 45 -0.88 -8.13 -17.76
N PRO A 46 0.23 -8.00 -18.51
CA PRO A 46 1.59 -8.16 -17.98
C PRO A 46 1.99 -7.07 -16.99
N GLU A 47 1.41 -5.87 -17.12
CA GLU A 47 1.61 -4.80 -16.13
C GLU A 47 0.99 -5.22 -14.80
N GLN A 48 -0.22 -5.79 -14.85
CA GLN A 48 -0.97 -6.23 -13.68
C GLN A 48 -0.36 -7.45 -13.00
N ALA A 49 0.19 -8.38 -13.78
CA ALA A 49 0.92 -9.53 -13.27
C ALA A 49 2.13 -9.10 -12.42
N SER A 50 2.88 -8.07 -12.86
CA SER A 50 4.01 -7.54 -12.10
C SER A 50 3.58 -6.94 -10.77
N VAL A 51 2.53 -6.12 -10.78
CA VAL A 51 1.94 -5.54 -9.57
C VAL A 51 1.49 -6.61 -8.59
N LEU A 52 0.82 -7.65 -9.10
CA LEU A 52 0.37 -8.77 -8.29
C LEU A 52 1.53 -9.54 -7.66
N ALA A 53 2.62 -9.74 -8.40
CA ALA A 53 3.83 -10.37 -7.87
C ALA A 53 4.38 -9.56 -6.69
N GLU A 54 4.51 -8.25 -6.84
CA GLU A 54 4.93 -7.38 -5.74
C GLU A 54 4.03 -7.57 -4.51
N ILE A 55 2.70 -7.49 -4.70
CA ILE A 55 1.74 -7.60 -3.59
C ILE A 55 1.86 -8.96 -2.88
N ASN A 56 2.08 -10.04 -3.64
CA ASN A 56 2.34 -11.37 -3.06
C ASN A 56 3.66 -11.41 -2.28
N GLU A 57 4.67 -10.67 -2.71
CA GLU A 57 5.94 -10.49 -1.99
C GLU A 57 5.83 -9.53 -0.79
N GLY A 58 4.64 -8.99 -0.51
CA GLY A 58 4.40 -8.00 0.54
C GLY A 58 4.98 -6.62 0.21
N ARG A 59 5.33 -6.40 -1.07
CA ARG A 59 5.74 -5.10 -1.60
C ARG A 59 4.58 -4.55 -2.40
N ALA A 60 4.33 -3.27 -2.34
CA ALA A 60 3.42 -2.71 -3.32
C ALA A 60 3.95 -1.39 -3.78
N SER A 61 4.10 -1.28 -5.10
CA SER A 61 4.65 -0.10 -5.71
C SER A 61 3.77 1.10 -5.33
N PRO A 62 4.36 2.17 -4.77
CA PRO A 62 3.62 3.36 -4.36
C PRO A 62 2.80 3.98 -5.50
N THR A 63 3.30 3.86 -6.72
CA THR A 63 2.67 4.35 -7.95
C THR A 63 1.34 3.67 -8.24
N VAL A 64 1.24 2.36 -7.96
CA VAL A 64 0.03 1.55 -8.17
C VAL A 64 -1.03 1.88 -7.14
N LEU A 65 -0.58 2.10 -5.90
CA LEU A 65 -1.44 2.34 -4.75
C LEU A 65 -1.68 3.83 -4.50
N ASN A 66 -1.19 4.72 -5.37
CA ASN A 66 -1.31 6.16 -5.24
C ASN A 66 -0.94 6.64 -3.82
N VAL A 67 0.24 6.23 -3.33
CA VAL A 67 0.77 6.57 -2.00
C VAL A 67 2.09 7.31 -2.12
N GLN A 68 2.48 8.05 -1.08
CA GLN A 68 3.70 8.85 -1.12
C GLN A 68 4.95 7.97 -0.88
N PRO A 69 6.08 8.31 -1.53
CA PRO A 69 7.34 7.61 -1.27
C PRO A 69 7.76 7.80 0.20
N GLY A 70 7.95 6.70 0.91
CA GLY A 70 8.27 6.67 2.34
C GLY A 70 7.06 6.50 3.27
N GLN A 71 5.84 6.50 2.74
CA GLN A 71 4.62 6.22 3.51
C GLN A 71 4.43 4.70 3.68
N HIS A 72 4.11 4.26 4.90
CA HIS A 72 3.73 2.87 5.16
C HIS A 72 2.37 2.56 4.52
N VAL A 73 2.24 1.39 3.92
CA VAL A 73 1.02 0.96 3.23
C VAL A 73 0.54 -0.37 3.79
N GLU A 74 -0.73 -0.43 4.18
CA GLU A 74 -1.40 -1.65 4.61
C GLU A 74 -2.31 -2.15 3.48
N LEU A 75 -2.00 -3.32 2.92
CA LEU A 75 -2.87 -3.97 1.94
C LEU A 75 -3.85 -4.91 2.62
N ARG A 76 -5.14 -4.67 2.39
CA ARG A 76 -6.23 -5.52 2.84
C ARG A 76 -6.75 -6.33 1.67
N VAL A 77 -6.32 -7.58 1.62
CA VAL A 77 -6.69 -8.52 0.57
C VAL A 77 -8.03 -9.21 0.89
N THR A 78 -8.98 -9.09 -0.02
CA THR A 78 -10.27 -9.79 0.00
C THR A 78 -10.34 -10.77 -1.16
N LYS A 79 -10.66 -12.04 -0.91
CA LYS A 79 -10.79 -13.06 -1.96
C LYS A 79 -12.27 -13.26 -2.30
N ARG A 80 -12.68 -12.76 -3.47
CA ARG A 80 -14.00 -12.94 -4.11
C ARG A 80 -13.87 -13.62 -5.47
N THR A 81 -12.98 -14.61 -5.58
CA THR A 81 -12.76 -15.35 -6.83
C THR A 81 -13.94 -16.23 -7.24
N THR A 82 -15.00 -16.28 -6.42
CA THR A 82 -16.30 -16.91 -6.72
C THR A 82 -17.25 -15.97 -7.47
N GLU A 83 -16.99 -14.67 -7.45
CA GLU A 83 -17.81 -13.63 -8.08
C GLU A 83 -17.03 -12.98 -9.24
N ASP A 84 -17.75 -12.61 -10.30
CA ASP A 84 -17.20 -11.79 -11.38
C ASP A 84 -17.41 -10.32 -11.03
N TYR A 85 -16.36 -9.51 -11.16
CA TYR A 85 -16.50 -8.07 -10.97
C TYR A 85 -17.39 -7.47 -12.06
N VAL A 86 -18.39 -6.72 -11.64
CA VAL A 86 -19.23 -5.90 -12.51
C VAL A 86 -18.94 -4.44 -12.16
N PRO A 87 -18.37 -3.63 -13.06
CA PRO A 87 -18.14 -2.22 -12.80
C PRO A 87 -19.48 -1.55 -12.46
N PRO A 88 -19.55 -0.74 -11.39
CA PRO A 88 -20.73 0.06 -11.13
C PRO A 88 -21.00 0.91 -12.38
N LYS A 89 -22.24 0.88 -12.88
CA LYS A 89 -22.64 1.75 -13.98
C LYS A 89 -22.51 3.18 -13.45
N GLU A 90 -21.58 3.98 -13.97
CA GLU A 90 -21.53 5.42 -13.68
C GLU A 90 -22.94 5.99 -13.93
N GLN A 91 -23.54 6.52 -12.86
CA GLN A 91 -24.89 7.10 -12.84
C GLN A 91 -24.82 8.58 -13.23
#